data_AF-A0A0L0GEK1-F1
#
_entry.id   AF-A0A0L0GEK1-F1
#
_cell.length_a   1.000
_cell.length_b   1.000
_cell.length_c   1.000
_cell.angle_alpha   90.00
_cell.angle_beta   90.00
_cell.angle_gamma   90.00
#
_symmetry.space_group_name_H-M   'P 1'
#
loop_
_entity.id
_entity.type
_entity.pdbx_description
1 polymer ?
#
loop_
_entity_poly.entity_id
_entity_poly.type
_entity_poly.pdbx_seq_one_letter_code
_entity_poly.pdbx_strand_id
1 'polypeptide(L)'
;MLQFQAHHGTVNAVALTDNGEIMVSCGVDKQLCAWSVEDGALLFTASLGCVYTCLTLSGLIVLCGTDSGYLHAWDIAAHARLFVVQVHPGMEP
;
A
#
# COMPACT_ATOMS: atom_id res chain seq x y z
N MET A 1 15.10 -17.66 -0.62
CA MET A 1 14.44 -16.62 -1.44
C MET A 1 13.04 -16.46 -0.89
N LEU A 2 12.68 -15.29 -0.36
CA LEU A 2 11.32 -15.02 0.11
C LEU A 2 10.45 -14.69 -1.10
N GLN A 3 9.25 -15.26 -1.15
CA GLN A 3 8.25 -14.98 -2.17
C GLN A 3 6.95 -14.62 -1.46
N PHE A 4 6.42 -13.43 -1.78
CA PHE A 4 5.20 -12.91 -1.19
C PHE A 4 4.06 -13.05 -2.20
N GLN A 5 3.14 -13.97 -1.94
CA GLN A 5 1.93 -14.10 -2.76
C GLN A 5 0.90 -13.07 -2.30
N ALA A 6 1.19 -11.81 -2.64
CA ALA A 6 0.52 -10.64 -2.12
C ALA A 6 -0.79 -10.30 -2.83
N HIS A 7 -0.81 -10.46 -4.15
CA HIS A 7 -1.80 -9.86 -5.01
C HIS A 7 -2.38 -10.87 -5.99
N HIS A 8 -3.67 -10.74 -6.28
CA HIS A 8 -4.38 -11.50 -7.31
C HIS A 8 -4.44 -10.77 -8.66
N GLY A 9 -3.67 -9.70 -8.81
CA GLY A 9 -3.57 -8.88 -10.02
C GLY A 9 -2.21 -8.20 -10.13
N THR A 10 -2.06 -7.31 -11.11
CA THR A 10 -0.81 -6.56 -11.33
C THR A 10 -0.44 -5.77 -10.08
N VAL A 11 0.79 -5.97 -9.61
CA VAL A 11 1.41 -5.13 -8.59
C VAL A 11 1.86 -3.85 -9.26
N ASN A 12 1.29 -2.72 -8.85
CA ASN A 12 1.58 -1.42 -9.46
C ASN A 12 2.75 -0.72 -8.77
N ALA A 13 2.94 -0.95 -7.47
CA ALA A 13 4.04 -0.36 -6.74
C ALA A 13 4.47 -1.23 -5.55
N VAL A 14 5.75 -1.10 -5.18
CA VAL A 14 6.36 -1.67 -3.98
C VAL A 14 7.22 -0.60 -3.31
N ALA A 15 7.32 -0.64 -1.99
CA ALA A 15 8.17 0.24 -1.20
C ALA A 15 8.78 -0.54 -0.04
N LEU A 16 9.96 -0.12 0.41
CA LEU A 16 10.70 -0.72 1.50
C LEU A 16 11.06 0.38 2.51
N THR A 17 11.09 0.07 3.79
CA THR A 17 11.64 0.98 4.79
C THR A 17 13.15 1.16 4.59
N ASP A 18 13.70 2.27 5.05
CA ASP A 18 15.13 2.57 4.91
C ASP A 18 16.02 1.49 5.56
N ASN A 19 15.54 0.85 6.63
CA ASN A 19 16.22 -0.24 7.31
C ASN A 19 15.99 -1.62 6.65
N GLY A 20 15.13 -1.72 5.65
CA GLY A 20 14.84 -2.96 4.93
C GLY A 20 13.94 -3.96 5.66
N GLU A 21 13.42 -3.63 6.84
CA GLU A 21 12.67 -4.57 7.68
C GLU A 21 11.22 -4.74 7.24
N ILE A 22 10.61 -3.73 6.62
CA ILE A 22 9.22 -3.78 6.19
C ILE A 22 9.10 -3.46 4.71
N MET A 23 8.41 -4.34 4.00
CA MET A 23 8.04 -4.16 2.61
C MET A 23 6.53 -3.92 2.52
N VAL A 24 6.12 -2.99 1.66
CA VAL A 24 4.71 -2.73 1.33
C VAL A 24 4.52 -2.86 -0.17
N SER A 25 3.40 -3.43 -0.60
CA SER A 25 3.00 -3.47 -2.00
C SER A 25 1.53 -3.14 -2.18
N CYS A 26 1.18 -2.67 -3.38
CA CYS A 26 -0.20 -2.40 -3.76
C CYS A 26 -0.45 -2.62 -5.25
N GLY A 27 -1.71 -2.88 -5.64
CA GLY A 27 -2.01 -3.25 -7.03
C GLY A 27 -3.44 -3.03 -7.53
N VAL A 28 -3.68 -3.56 -8.74
CA VAL A 28 -4.96 -3.53 -9.47
C VAL A 28 -6.05 -4.33 -8.76
N ASP A 29 -5.67 -5.30 -7.94
CA ASP A 29 -6.59 -6.07 -7.10
C ASP A 29 -7.15 -5.26 -5.92
N LYS A 30 -6.81 -3.96 -5.83
CA LYS A 30 -7.34 -3.01 -4.86
C LYS A 30 -6.90 -3.37 -3.44
N GLN A 31 -5.80 -4.10 -3.32
CA GLN A 31 -5.17 -4.43 -2.04
C GLN A 31 -3.88 -3.64 -1.87
N LEU A 32 -3.62 -3.31 -0.61
CA LEU A 32 -2.35 -2.86 -0.09
C LEU A 32 -1.98 -3.81 1.04
N CYS A 33 -0.75 -4.30 1.04
CA CYS A 33 -0.29 -5.28 2.00
C CYS A 33 1.12 -4.92 2.47
N ALA A 34 1.43 -5.17 3.74
CA ALA A 34 2.74 -4.93 4.35
C ALA A 34 3.25 -6.20 5.03
N TRP A 35 4.54 -6.48 4.90
CA TRP A 35 5.19 -7.64 5.50
C TRP A 35 6.47 -7.28 6.21
N SER A 36 6.78 -8.07 7.24
CA SER A 36 8.13 -8.23 7.75
C SER A 36 8.97 -8.96 6.70
N VAL A 37 10.12 -8.39 6.38
CA VAL A 37 11.07 -8.95 5.43
C VAL A 37 11.90 -10.08 6.04
N GLU A 38 12.04 -10.12 7.36
CA GLU A 38 12.83 -11.15 8.05
C GLU A 38 12.20 -12.54 7.93
N ASP A 39 10.91 -12.64 8.27
CA ASP A 39 10.18 -13.90 8.42
C ASP A 39 9.01 -14.05 7.45
N GLY A 40 8.72 -13.01 6.67
CA GLY A 40 7.62 -12.98 5.72
C GLY A 40 6.24 -12.75 6.34
N ALA A 41 6.16 -12.38 7.63
CA ALA A 41 4.89 -12.20 8.32
C ALA A 41 4.09 -11.03 7.72
N LEU A 42 2.81 -11.26 7.43
CA LEU A 42 1.89 -10.21 7.01
C LEU A 42 1.54 -9.33 8.22
N LEU A 43 1.94 -8.06 8.18
CA LEU A 43 1.78 -7.08 9.26
C LEU A 43 0.49 -6.27 9.10
N PHE A 44 0.15 -5.91 7.86
CA PHE A 44 -0.96 -5.00 7.59
C PHE A 44 -1.58 -5.26 6.22
N THR A 45 -2.89 -5.01 6.11
CA THR A 45 -3.60 -4.98 4.83
C THR A 45 -4.68 -3.90 4.82
N ALA A 46 -4.90 -3.30 3.65
CA ALA A 46 -5.98 -2.34 3.43
C ALA A 46 -6.54 -2.45 2.00
N SER A 47 -7.87 -2.34 1.88
CA SER A 47 -8.57 -2.24 0.60
C SER A 47 -9.46 -1.02 0.56
N LEU A 48 -9.53 -0.37 -0.59
CA LEU A 48 -10.29 0.86 -0.81
C LEU A 48 -11.39 0.74 -1.86
N GLY A 49 -11.55 -0.42 -2.49
CA GLY A 49 -12.48 -0.60 -3.59
C GLY A 49 -12.05 0.06 -4.92
N CYS A 50 -10.89 0.72 -4.94
CA CYS A 50 -10.27 1.38 -6.10
C CYS A 50 -8.82 0.88 -6.31
N VAL A 51 -8.25 1.11 -7.49
CA VAL A 51 -6.91 0.63 -7.83
C VAL A 51 -5.87 1.55 -7.20
N TYR A 52 -4.86 0.95 -6.56
CA TYR A 52 -3.69 1.69 -6.12
C TYR A 52 -2.73 1.91 -7.29
N THR A 53 -2.28 3.15 -7.50
CA THR A 53 -1.47 3.53 -8.67
C THR A 53 -0.03 3.90 -8.32
N CYS A 54 0.22 4.32 -7.08
CA CYS A 54 1.57 4.63 -6.59
C CYS A 54 1.66 4.43 -5.07
N LEU A 55 2.88 4.30 -4.57
CA LEU A 55 3.18 3.99 -3.17
C LEU A 55 4.50 4.65 -2.74
N THR A 56 4.55 5.11 -1.50
CA THR A 56 5.79 5.40 -0.78
C THR A 56 5.63 5.04 0.69
N LEU A 57 6.76 4.81 1.37
CA LEU A 57 6.85 4.35 2.74
C LEU A 57 7.92 5.15 3.47
N SER A 58 7.58 5.69 4.63
CA SER A 58 8.53 6.37 5.52
C SER A 58 8.29 5.91 6.95
N GLY A 59 9.26 5.16 7.49
CA GLY A 59 9.06 4.43 8.74
C GLY A 59 7.87 3.48 8.64
N LEU A 60 6.84 3.70 9.46
CA LEU A 60 5.61 2.90 9.46
C LEU A 60 4.44 3.60 8.77
N ILE A 61 4.70 4.73 8.10
CA ILE A 61 3.68 5.51 7.41
C ILE A 61 3.71 5.18 5.92
N VAL A 62 2.58 4.70 5.43
CA VAL A 62 2.35 4.43 4.02
C VAL A 62 1.59 5.60 3.41
N LEU A 63 2.06 6.11 2.28
CA LEU A 63 1.31 7.03 1.42
C LEU A 63 1.06 6.38 0.07
N CYS A 64 -0.16 6.49 -0.46
CA CYS A 64 -0.48 5.96 -1.77
C CYS A 64 -1.43 6.87 -2.54
N GLY A 65 -1.45 6.70 -3.86
CA GLY A 65 -2.45 7.27 -4.76
C GLY A 65 -3.36 6.20 -5.34
N THR A 66 -4.56 6.62 -5.73
CA THR A 66 -5.56 5.75 -6.36
C THR A 66 -6.01 6.28 -7.72
N ASP A 67 -6.56 5.40 -8.55
CA ASP A 67 -7.21 5.76 -9.82
C ASP A 67 -8.46 6.64 -9.63
N SER A 68 -9.07 6.61 -8.45
CA SER A 68 -10.16 7.50 -8.05
C SER A 68 -9.73 8.95 -7.76
N GLY A 69 -8.44 9.28 -7.90
CA GLY A 69 -7.92 10.64 -7.73
C GLY A 69 -7.68 11.06 -6.28
N TYR A 70 -7.67 10.09 -5.35
CA TYR A 70 -7.42 10.32 -3.94
C TYR A 70 -5.99 9.94 -3.56
N LEU A 71 -5.44 10.67 -2.59
CA LEU A 71 -4.28 10.27 -1.81
C LEU A 71 -4.73 9.76 -0.44
N HIS A 72 -4.03 8.74 0.04
CA HIS A 72 -4.34 8.08 1.30
C HIS A 72 -3.06 7.88 2.11
N ALA A 73 -3.24 7.89 3.43
CA ALA A 73 -2.17 7.61 4.37
C ALA A 73 -2.60 6.63 5.45
N TRP A 74 -1.72 5.71 5.83
CA TRP A 74 -1.93 4.81 6.96
C TRP A 74 -0.70 4.74 7.83
N ASP A 75 -0.95 4.49 9.11
CA ASP A 75 0.04 4.03 10.06
C ASP A 75 -0.12 2.52 10.22
N ILE A 76 0.93 1.77 9.86
CA ILE A 76 0.98 0.31 9.94
C ILE A 76 0.87 -0.16 11.40
N ALA A 77 1.60 0.47 12.34
CA ALA A 77 1.60 0.06 13.74
C ALA A 77 0.28 0.34 14.43
N ALA A 78 -0.34 1.49 14.13
CA ALA A 78 -1.63 1.86 14.71
C ALA A 78 -2.81 1.17 14.00
N HIS A 79 -2.58 0.46 12.89
CA HIS A 79 -3.62 -0.08 12.00
C HIS A 79 -4.69 0.96 11.64
N ALA A 80 -4.26 2.21 11.45
CA ALA A 80 -5.15 3.36 11.34
C ALA A 80 -4.91 4.13 10.05
N ARG A 81 -5.99 4.57 9.41
CA ARG A 81 -5.92 5.51 8.28
C ARG A 81 -5.75 6.92 8.85
N LEU A 82 -4.66 7.58 8.45
CA LEU A 82 -4.32 8.92 8.92
C LEU A 82 -5.09 9.99 8.16
N PHE A 83 -5.12 9.90 6.83
CA PHE A 83 -5.87 10.86 6.02
C PHE A 83 -6.35 10.30 4.68
N VAL A 84 -7.27 11.06 4.10
CA VAL A 84 -7.75 10.93 2.74
C VAL A 84 -7.93 12.33 2.15
N VAL A 85 -7.38 12.54 0.96
CA VAL A 85 -7.48 13.82 0.27
C VAL A 85 -7.81 13.57 -1.19
N GLN A 86 -8.89 14.17 -1.68
CA GLN A 86 -9.17 14.19 -3.12
C GLN A 86 -8.26 15.25 -3.75
N VAL A 87 -7.34 14.82 -4.61
CA VAL A 87 -6.42 15.74 -5.31
C VAL A 87 -6.88 15.95 -6.75
N HIS A 88 -7.53 14.95 -7.34
CA HIS A 88 -8.04 14.99 -8.70
C HIS A 88 -9.46 14.40 -8.77
N PRO A 89 -10.25 14.75 -9.81
CA PRO A 89 -11.62 14.25 -9.98
C PRO A 89 -11.75 12.72 -10.18
N GLY A 90 -10.64 11.98 -10.28
CA GLY A 90 -10.62 10.54 -10.49
C GLY A 90 -10.92 10.17 -11.95
N MET A 91 -10.55 8.97 -12.37
CA MET A 91 -11.00 8.47 -13.67
C MET A 91 -12.48 8.10 -13.58
N GLU A 92 -13.30 8.73 -14.42
CA GLU A 92 -14.65 8.22 -14.71
C GLU A 92 -14.52 6.92 -15.53
N PRO A 93 -15.40 5.93 -15.30
CA PRO A 93 -15.38 4.66 -16.04
C PRO A 93 -15.67 4.81 -17.54
#